data_AF-A0A524BGR1-F1
#
_entry.id   AF-A0A524BGR1-F1
#
_cell.length_a   1.000
_cell.length_b   1.000
_cell.length_c   1.000
_cell.angle_alpha   90.00
_cell.angle_beta   90.00
_cell.angle_gamma   90.00
#
_symmetry.space_group_name_H-M   'P 1'
#
loop_
_entity.id
_entity.type
_entity.pdbx_description
1 polymer ?
#
loop_
_entity_poly.entity_id
_entity_poly.type
_entity_poly.pdbx_seq_one_letter_code
_entity_poly.pdbx_strand_id
1 'polypeptide(L)'
;MTTDTPTRPTVTVIPGDGIGPEVTQAAVRLVDAAGGQIDWEYADAGAEVFRRGIASGVPEETIASITRTRTVLKGPLETPVGFGEKSANVTLRKLFETFANIRPVRELPGVPTPYAG
;
A
#
# COMPACT_ATOMS: atom_id res chain seq x y z
N MET A 1 18.00 32.61 -13.36
CA MET A 1 16.94 31.80 -14.01
C MET A 1 17.03 30.42 -13.38
N THR A 2 16.32 30.21 -12.27
CA THR A 2 16.29 28.91 -11.58
C THR A 2 15.26 28.04 -12.30
N THR A 3 15.72 27.01 -13.00
CA THR A 3 14.85 25.99 -13.57
C THR A 3 14.36 25.11 -12.42
N ASP A 4 13.19 25.44 -11.89
CA ASP A 4 12.46 24.56 -10.97
C ASP A 4 11.87 23.42 -11.81
N THR A 5 12.67 22.35 -11.98
CA THR A 5 12.17 21.11 -12.58
C THR A 5 11.22 20.49 -11.55
N PRO A 6 9.91 20.34 -11.84
CA PRO A 6 8.99 19.74 -10.88
C PRO A 6 9.48 18.34 -10.50
N THR A 7 9.76 18.13 -9.22
CA THR A 7 10.19 16.85 -8.69
C THR A 7 9.02 15.88 -8.71
N ARG A 8 9.18 14.71 -9.34
CA ARG A 8 8.16 13.66 -9.31
C ARG A 8 8.08 13.12 -7.87
N PRO A 9 6.90 13.06 -7.24
CA PRO A 9 6.77 12.44 -5.93
C PRO A 9 7.10 10.96 -6.02
N THR A 10 7.91 10.48 -5.06
CA THR A 10 8.17 9.05 -4.89
C THR A 10 7.12 8.43 -3.98
N VAL A 11 6.54 7.30 -4.39
CA VAL A 11 5.53 6.55 -3.62
C VAL A 11 6.06 5.15 -3.34
N THR A 12 6.02 4.74 -2.08
CA THR A 12 6.33 3.35 -1.71
C THR A 12 5.21 2.44 -2.18
N VAL A 13 5.55 1.38 -2.92
CA VAL A 13 4.61 0.35 -3.37
C VAL A 13 4.89 -0.93 -2.60
N ILE A 14 3.87 -1.43 -1.91
CA ILE A 14 3.91 -2.74 -1.26
C ILE A 14 2.95 -3.67 -2.03
N PRO A 15 3.44 -4.60 -2.87
CA PRO A 15 2.59 -5.48 -3.65
C PRO A 15 1.60 -6.27 -2.79
N GLY A 16 2.05 -6.72 -1.62
CA GLY A 16 1.26 -7.49 -0.67
C GLY A 16 1.13 -8.96 -1.04
N ASP A 17 0.20 -9.65 -0.39
CA ASP A 17 0.05 -11.10 -0.43
C ASP A 17 -1.21 -11.54 -1.21
N GLY A 18 -1.28 -12.83 -1.58
CA GLY A 18 -2.42 -13.41 -2.29
C GLY A 18 -2.66 -12.71 -3.64
N ILE A 19 -3.84 -12.10 -3.80
CA ILE A 19 -4.18 -11.31 -5.01
C ILE A 19 -3.42 -9.98 -5.10
N GLY A 20 -2.67 -9.61 -4.06
CA GLY A 20 -2.05 -8.30 -3.90
C GLY A 20 -1.14 -7.88 -5.05
N PRO A 21 -0.18 -8.70 -5.49
CA PRO A 21 0.71 -8.35 -6.60
C PRO A 21 -0.04 -8.03 -7.89
N GLU A 22 -1.10 -8.79 -8.21
CA GLU A 22 -1.89 -8.62 -9.44
C GLU A 22 -2.67 -7.30 -9.42
N VAL A 23 -3.38 -7.00 -8.32
CA VAL A 23 -4.20 -5.79 -8.21
C VAL A 23 -3.33 -4.53 -8.05
N THR A 24 -2.21 -4.62 -7.33
CA THR A 24 -1.29 -3.48 -7.14
C THR A 24 -0.62 -3.13 -8.46
N GLN A 25 -0.15 -4.12 -9.22
CA GLN A 25 0.45 -3.87 -10.53
C GLN A 25 -0.57 -3.29 -11.53
N ALA A 26 -1.84 -3.73 -11.47
CA ALA A 26 -2.89 -3.13 -12.28
C ALA A 26 -3.14 -1.66 -11.92
N ALA A 27 -3.14 -1.31 -10.63
CA ALA A 27 -3.30 0.07 -10.17
C ALA A 27 -2.14 0.96 -10.63
N VAL A 28 -0.89 0.51 -10.49
CA VAL A 28 0.30 1.24 -10.98
C VAL A 28 0.18 1.55 -12.47
N ARG A 29 -0.12 0.54 -13.30
CA ARG A 29 -0.29 0.72 -14.76
C ARG A 29 -1.39 1.73 -15.09
N LEU A 30 -2.51 1.70 -14.37
CA LEU A 30 -3.62 2.63 -14.59
C LEU A 30 -3.23 4.07 -14.24
N VAL A 31 -2.49 4.27 -13.14
CA VAL A 31 -2.02 5.60 -12.74
C VAL A 31 -1.03 6.15 -13.76
N ASP A 32 -0.07 5.34 -14.22
CA ASP A 32 0.88 5.75 -15.26
C ASP A 32 0.16 6.10 -16.57
N ALA A 33 -0.79 5.26 -17.00
CA ALA A 33 -1.58 5.49 -18.22
C ALA A 33 -2.49 6.73 -18.12
N ALA A 34 -2.91 7.11 -16.91
CA ALA A 34 -3.66 8.33 -16.66
C ALA A 34 -2.78 9.61 -16.64
N GLY A 35 -1.47 9.48 -16.90
CA GLY A 35 -0.52 10.59 -16.88
C GLY A 35 0.06 10.89 -15.50
N GLY A 36 -0.06 9.96 -14.55
CA GLY A 36 0.55 10.07 -13.23
C GLY A 36 2.06 10.23 -13.33
N GLN A 37 2.59 11.32 -12.80
CA GLN A 37 4.03 11.58 -12.76
C GLN A 37 4.63 11.11 -11.42
N ILE A 38 4.63 9.79 -11.19
CA ILE A 38 5.07 9.19 -9.93
C ILE A 38 6.33 8.34 -10.18
N ASP A 39 7.26 8.40 -9.22
CA ASP A 39 8.36 7.44 -9.13
C ASP A 39 7.98 6.35 -8.12
N TRP A 40 8.03 5.09 -8.55
CA TRP A 40 7.60 3.95 -7.75
C TRP A 40 8.78 3.30 -7.04
N GLU A 41 8.72 3.22 -5.71
CA GLU A 41 9.72 2.55 -4.89
C GLU A 41 9.13 1.29 -4.26
N TYR A 42 9.55 0.11 -4.72
CA TYR A 42 8.99 -1.16 -4.26
C TYR A 42 9.59 -1.61 -2.92
N ALA A 43 8.74 -2.10 -2.02
CA ALA A 43 9.10 -2.59 -0.70
C ALA A 43 8.19 -3.76 -0.27
N ASP A 44 8.64 -4.58 0.68
CA ASP A 44 7.92 -5.77 1.11
C ASP A 44 7.28 -5.61 2.50
N ALA A 45 6.12 -6.22 2.70
CA ALA A 45 5.48 -6.38 4.00
C ALA A 45 4.50 -7.57 3.94
N GLY A 46 4.09 -8.08 5.10
CA GLY A 46 3.07 -9.14 5.18
C GLY A 46 3.66 -10.56 5.26
N ALA A 47 2.98 -11.53 4.67
CA ALA A 47 3.27 -12.96 4.85
C ALA A 47 4.64 -13.37 4.31
N GLU A 48 5.12 -12.75 3.23
CA GLU A 48 6.50 -12.98 2.78
C GLU A 48 7.54 -12.58 3.82
N VAL A 49 7.31 -11.46 4.51
CA VAL A 49 8.21 -10.96 5.55
C VAL A 49 8.12 -11.81 6.82
N PHE A 50 6.93 -12.30 7.18
CA PHE A 50 6.78 -13.29 8.25
C PHE A 50 7.55 -14.58 7.93
N ARG A 51 7.49 -15.09 6.69
CA ARG A 51 8.26 -16.26 6.24
C ARG A 51 9.78 -16.05 6.30
N ARG A 52 10.24 -14.81 6.19
CA ARG A 52 11.65 -14.42 6.39
C ARG A 52 12.07 -14.36 7.87
N GLY A 53 11.16 -14.61 8.81
CA GLY A 53 11.42 -14.63 10.25
C GLY A 53 11.28 -13.26 10.94
N ILE A 54 10.68 -12.27 10.28
CA ILE A 54 10.49 -10.93 10.84
C ILE A 54 9.07 -10.84 11.43
N ALA A 55 8.97 -11.00 12.75
CA ALA A 55 7.70 -11.09 13.49
C ALA A 55 6.81 -9.84 13.43
N SER A 56 7.34 -8.68 13.02
CA SER A 56 6.54 -7.46 12.79
C SER A 56 5.77 -7.50 11.47
N GLY A 57 6.21 -8.32 10.52
CA GLY A 57 5.74 -8.34 9.13
C GLY A 57 6.12 -7.09 8.34
N VAL A 58 7.00 -6.24 8.90
CA VAL A 58 7.46 -4.99 8.29
C VAL A 58 8.97 -4.86 8.54
N PRO A 59 9.82 -4.99 7.51
CA PRO A 59 11.26 -4.93 7.67
C PRO A 59 11.76 -3.47 7.71
N GLU A 60 12.99 -3.25 8.19
CA GLU A 60 13.54 -1.90 8.39
C GLU A 60 13.65 -1.11 7.09
N GLU A 61 13.99 -1.78 5.97
CA GLU A 61 14.04 -1.17 4.65
C GLU A 61 12.68 -0.58 4.22
N THR A 62 11.58 -1.27 4.53
CA THR A 62 10.22 -0.78 4.25
C THR A 62 9.88 0.40 5.16
N ILE A 63 10.28 0.35 6.43
CA ILE A 63 10.08 1.49 7.35
C ILE A 63 10.83 2.72 6.85
N ALA A 64 12.09 2.55 6.42
CA ALA A 64 12.92 3.61 5.88
C ALA A 64 12.33 4.19 4.57
N SER A 65 11.83 3.32 3.69
CA SER A 65 11.14 3.70 2.46
C SER A 65 9.95 4.61 2.75
N ILE A 66 9.01 4.15 3.59
CA ILE A 66 7.80 4.91 3.94
C ILE A 66 8.15 6.22 4.68
N THR A 67 9.20 6.21 5.51
CA THR A 67 9.68 7.41 6.21
C THR A 67 10.19 8.46 5.23
N ARG A 68 10.79 8.06 4.10
CA ARG A 68 11.25 8.97 3.04
C ARG A 68 10.11 9.43 2.13
N THR A 69 9.26 8.51 1.66
CA THR A 69 8.22 8.78 0.66
C THR A 69 6.96 9.40 1.24
N ARG A 70 6.65 9.10 2.51
CA ARG A 70 5.43 9.52 3.25
C ARG A 70 4.10 9.11 2.62
N THR A 71 4.13 8.43 1.47
CA THR A 71 2.97 8.02 0.69
C THR A 71 3.16 6.57 0.26
N VAL A 72 2.13 5.75 0.49
CA VAL A 72 2.19 4.30 0.26
C VAL A 72 0.97 3.82 -0.51
N LEU A 73 1.21 3.08 -1.59
CA LEU A 73 0.22 2.23 -2.25
C LEU A 73 0.48 0.79 -1.81
N LYS A 74 -0.49 0.14 -1.17
CA LYS A 74 -0.33 -1.25 -0.71
C LYS A 74 -1.47 -2.17 -1.12
N GLY A 75 -1.12 -3.37 -1.58
CA GLY A 75 -2.04 -4.49 -1.70
C GLY A 75 -2.50 -5.03 -0.33
N PRO A 76 -3.42 -6.00 -0.28
CA PRO A 76 -3.75 -6.74 0.93
C PRO A 76 -2.51 -7.41 1.53
N LEU A 77 -2.41 -7.39 2.86
CA LEU A 77 -1.36 -8.11 3.60
C LEU A 77 -2.02 -9.20 4.43
N GLU A 78 -1.60 -10.43 4.23
CA GLU A 78 -2.11 -11.58 4.98
C GLU A 78 -1.59 -11.53 6.42
N THR A 79 -2.44 -11.96 7.37
CA THR A 79 -2.08 -12.06 8.78
C THR A 79 -2.33 -13.51 9.21
N PRO A 80 -1.34 -14.20 9.80
CA PRO A 80 -1.53 -15.57 10.27
C PRO A 80 -2.70 -15.64 11.26
N VAL A 81 -3.62 -16.57 11.04
CA VAL A 81 -4.77 -16.78 11.95
C VAL A 81 -4.37 -17.73 13.08
N GLY A 82 -4.55 -17.30 14.33
CA GLY A 82 -4.52 -18.18 15.50
C GLY A 82 -3.21 -18.28 16.30
N PHE A 83 -2.07 -17.78 15.79
CA PHE A 83 -0.80 -17.80 16.53
C PHE A 83 -0.02 -16.48 16.41
N GLY A 84 0.08 -15.77 17.55
CA GLY A 84 1.26 -14.99 17.96
C GLY A 84 1.57 -13.64 17.30
N GLU A 85 1.34 -13.45 16.00
CA GLU A 85 1.92 -12.30 15.30
C GLU A 85 0.96 -11.12 15.15
N LYS A 86 1.47 -9.92 15.43
CA LYS A 86 0.70 -8.67 15.27
C LYS A 86 0.53 -8.42 13.78
N SER A 87 -0.71 -8.19 13.34
CA SER A 87 -1.02 -7.90 11.94
C SER A 87 -0.12 -6.80 11.38
N ALA A 88 0.56 -7.08 10.26
CA ALA A 88 1.39 -6.10 9.55
C ALA A 88 0.59 -4.82 9.19
N ASN A 89 -0.70 -4.96 8.89
CA ASN A 89 -1.60 -3.82 8.65
C ASN A 89 -1.75 -2.91 9.88
N VAL A 90 -1.83 -3.50 11.08
CA VAL A 90 -1.93 -2.76 12.35
C VAL A 90 -0.56 -2.17 12.71
N THR A 91 0.52 -2.92 12.50
CA THR A 91 1.90 -2.48 12.71
C THR A 91 2.20 -1.22 11.90
N LEU A 92 1.93 -1.22 10.60
CA LEU A 92 2.13 -0.04 9.74
C LEU A 92 1.37 1.19 10.26
N ARG A 93 0.10 1.04 10.61
CA ARG A 93 -0.71 2.18 11.11
C ARG A 93 -0.19 2.76 12.42
N LYS A 94 0.32 1.90 13.32
CA LYS A 94 0.90 2.32 14.59
C LYS A 94 2.26 2.99 14.40
N LEU A 95 3.11 2.46 13.52
CA LEU A 95 4.43 3.02 13.23
C LEU A 95 4.36 4.42 12.62
N PHE A 96 3.36 4.67 11.77
CA PHE A 96 3.22 5.94 11.03
C PHE A 96 2.08 6.83 11.51
N GLU A 97 1.47 6.52 12.66
CA GLU A 97 0.39 7.28 13.28
C GLU A 97 -0.76 7.67 12.33
N THR A 98 -1.09 6.79 11.36
CA THR A 98 -2.22 7.00 10.45
C THR A 98 -3.52 6.71 11.19
N PHE A 99 -3.90 7.62 12.09
CA PHE A 99 -4.99 7.47 13.05
C PHE A 99 -6.37 7.44 12.39
N ALA A 100 -6.53 8.14 11.26
CA ALA A 100 -7.78 8.19 10.50
C ALA A 100 -7.83 7.10 9.44
N ASN A 101 -8.92 6.33 9.41
CA ASN A 101 -9.21 5.36 8.35
C ASN A 101 -10.43 5.83 7.55
N ILE A 102 -10.19 6.47 6.41
CA ILE A 102 -11.24 7.07 5.58
C ILE A 102 -11.71 6.03 4.54
N ARG A 103 -13.02 5.77 4.48
CA ARG A 103 -13.65 4.76 3.61
C ARG A 103 -14.85 5.35 2.86
N PRO A 104 -14.64 6.08 1.75
CA PRO A 104 -15.75 6.61 0.96
C PRO A 104 -16.57 5.47 0.34
N VAL A 105 -17.89 5.58 0.41
CA VAL A 105 -18.85 4.64 -0.19
C VAL A 105 -19.74 5.43 -1.14
N ARG A 106 -19.80 5.01 -2.40
CA ARG A 106 -20.67 5.61 -3.43
C ARG A 106 -21.12 4.54 -4.42
N GLU A 107 -22.23 4.81 -5.10
CA GLU A 107 -22.66 3.98 -6.22
C GLU A 107 -21.75 4.19 -7.44
N LEU A 108 -21.54 3.12 -8.19
CA LEU A 108 -20.84 3.11 -9.47
C LEU A 108 -21.80 2.64 -10.58
N PRO A 109 -21.88 3.35 -11.71
CA PRO A 109 -22.73 2.94 -12.84
C PRO A 109 -22.42 1.51 -13.28
N GLY A 110 -23.45 0.69 -13.46
CA GLY A 110 -23.32 -0.70 -13.93
C GLY A 110 -22.95 -1.73 -12.86
N VAL A 111 -22.80 -1.33 -11.58
CA VAL A 111 -22.60 -2.27 -10.47
C VAL A 111 -23.94 -2.54 -9.78
N PRO A 112 -24.56 -3.72 -9.95
CA PRO A 112 -25.85 -4.02 -9.34
C PRO A 112 -25.71 -4.12 -7.81
N THR A 113 -26.66 -3.54 -7.07
CA THR A 113 -26.68 -3.62 -5.60
C THR A 113 -28.11 -3.86 -5.07
N PRO A 114 -28.26 -4.47 -3.88
CA PRO A 114 -29.56 -4.58 -3.21
C PRO A 114 -30.20 -3.24 -2.81
N TYR A 115 -29.45 -2.14 -2.89
CA TYR A 115 -29.88 -0.79 -2.49
C TYR A 115 -30.11 0.11 -3.70
N ALA A 116 -30.10 -0.45 -4.92
CA ALA A 116 -30.36 0.29 -6.15
C ALA A 116 -31.85 0.69 -6.20
N GLY A 117 -32.12 2.00 -6.16
CA GLY A 117 -33.45 2.59 -6.18
C GLY A 117 -33.39 4.10 -6.29
#